data_AF-R6TV00-F1
#
_entry.id   AF-R6TV00-F1
#
_cell.length_a   1.000
_cell.length_b   1.000
_cell.length_c   1.000
_cell.angle_alpha   90.00
_cell.angle_beta   90.00
_cell.angle_gamma   90.00
#
_symmetry.space_group_name_H-M   'P 1'
#
loop_
_entity.id
_entity.type
_entity.pdbx_description
1 polymer ?
#
loop_
_entity_poly.entity_id
_entity_poly.type
_entity_poly.pdbx_seq_one_letter_code
_entity_poly.pdbx_strand_id
1 'polypeptide(L)'
;MIKGRKTTQEERTEIVAFCIEHGKDYGLTVETYDVSYQQVYSWVRKYEEKGVRGLTDRRGKAKPEEEMTESDRLRQENKILQAKIKDQEMEIALLKKLRELRGGGH
;
A
#
# COMPACT_ATOMS: atom_id res chain seq x y z
N MET A 1 4.54 28.04 -1.20
CA MET A 1 4.18 26.64 -0.89
C MET A 1 3.52 26.05 -2.13
N ILE A 2 4.10 25.01 -2.73
CA ILE A 2 3.49 24.30 -3.86
C ILE A 2 2.21 23.67 -3.32
N LYS A 3 1.06 23.92 -3.95
CA LYS A 3 -0.18 23.20 -3.63
C LYS A 3 0.11 21.72 -3.88
N GLY A 4 0.20 20.93 -2.81
CA GLY A 4 0.37 19.49 -2.94
C GLY A 4 -0.76 18.92 -3.80
N ARG A 5 -0.43 17.97 -4.68
CA ARG A 5 -1.40 17.24 -5.51
C ARG A 5 -2.55 16.76 -4.64
N LYS A 6 -3.79 17.03 -5.07
CA LYS A 6 -4.97 16.47 -4.43
C LYS A 6 -5.01 14.98 -4.77
N THR A 7 -5.02 14.14 -3.75
CA THR A 7 -5.13 12.69 -3.89
C THR A 7 -6.39 12.21 -3.19
N THR A 8 -7.11 11.27 -3.77
CA THR A 8 -8.27 10.65 -3.10
C THR A 8 -7.83 9.59 -2.10
N GLN A 9 -8.77 9.08 -1.29
CA GLN A 9 -8.48 7.98 -0.38
C GLN A 9 -8.26 6.67 -1.16
N GLU A 10 -9.04 6.45 -2.21
CA GLU A 10 -8.92 5.29 -3.11
C GLU A 10 -7.54 5.25 -3.77
N GLU A 11 -7.07 6.39 -4.26
CA GLU A 11 -5.75 6.53 -4.86
C GLU A 11 -4.64 6.22 -3.85
N ARG A 12 -4.78 6.70 -2.59
CA ARG A 12 -3.82 6.36 -1.53
C ARG A 12 -3.84 4.88 -1.18
N THR A 13 -5.02 4.25 -1.15
CA THR A 13 -5.16 2.81 -0.93
C THR A 13 -4.45 2.04 -2.05
N GLU A 14 -4.59 2.47 -3.30
CA GLU A 14 -3.91 1.87 -4.44
C GLU A 14 -2.39 2.01 -4.38
N ILE A 15 -1.88 3.20 -4.05
CA ILE A 15 -0.45 3.45 -3.87
C ILE A 15 0.12 2.59 -2.74
N VAL A 16 -0.58 2.48 -1.61
CA VAL A 16 -0.15 1.65 -0.48
C VAL A 16 -0.18 0.16 -0.82
N ALA A 17 -1.24 -0.31 -1.49
CA ALA A 17 -1.34 -1.69 -1.95
C ALA A 17 -0.16 -2.04 -2.87
N PHE A 18 0.09 -1.20 -3.88
CA PHE A 18 1.22 -1.39 -4.80
C PHE A 18 2.57 -1.43 -4.08
N CYS A 19 2.80 -0.49 -3.16
CA CYS A 19 4.04 -0.44 -2.39
C CYS A 19 4.25 -1.73 -1.58
N ILE A 20 3.22 -2.23 -0.92
CA ILE A 20 3.28 -3.47 -0.14
C ILE A 20 3.48 -4.69 -1.05
N GLU A 21 2.80 -4.75 -2.19
CA GLU A 21 2.95 -5.83 -3.18
C GLU A 21 4.38 -5.98 -3.70
N HIS A 22 5.13 -4.87 -3.74
CA HIS A 22 6.51 -4.83 -4.22
C HIS A 22 7.52 -4.78 -3.05
N GLY A 23 7.22 -5.44 -1.93
CA GLY A 23 8.15 -5.55 -0.79
C GLY A 23 8.49 -4.21 -0.12
N LYS A 24 7.55 -3.25 -0.13
CA LYS A 24 7.75 -1.86 0.33
C LYS A 24 8.82 -1.10 -0.46
N ASP A 25 8.89 -1.32 -1.76
CA ASP A 25 9.73 -0.52 -2.67
C ASP A 25 9.13 0.89 -2.85
N TYR A 26 9.54 1.79 -1.96
CA TYR A 26 9.14 3.19 -2.00
C TYR A 26 9.70 3.93 -3.23
N GLY A 27 10.85 3.52 -3.77
CA GLY A 27 11.45 4.14 -4.94
C GLY A 27 10.61 3.89 -6.18
N LEU A 28 10.32 2.61 -6.43
CA LEU A 28 9.43 2.17 -7.51
C LEU A 28 8.05 2.82 -7.39
N THR A 29 7.51 2.91 -6.17
CA THR A 29 6.19 3.51 -5.93
C THR A 29 6.18 5.01 -6.25
N VAL A 30 7.24 5.74 -5.89
CA VAL A 30 7.40 7.16 -6.20
C VAL A 30 7.41 7.40 -7.70
N GLU A 31 8.17 6.59 -8.45
CA GLU A 31 8.26 6.67 -9.91
C GLU A 31 6.93 6.31 -10.58
N THR A 32 6.27 5.26 -10.11
CA THR A 32 5.02 4.75 -10.71
C THR A 32 3.86 5.73 -10.57
N TYR A 33 3.75 6.41 -9.43
CA TYR A 33 2.59 7.25 -9.12
C TYR A 33 2.86 8.75 -9.13
N ASP A 34 4.10 9.19 -9.38
CA ASP A 34 4.52 10.60 -9.34
C ASP A 34 4.07 11.29 -8.04
N VAL A 35 4.51 10.72 -6.92
CA VAL A 35 4.25 11.19 -5.56
C VAL A 35 5.55 11.27 -4.78
N SER A 36 5.63 12.12 -3.76
CA SER A 36 6.88 12.20 -2.98
C SER A 36 7.07 10.96 -2.09
N TYR A 37 8.33 10.57 -1.90
CA TYR A 37 8.72 9.49 -1.00
C TYR A 37 8.11 9.64 0.40
N GLN A 38 8.15 10.86 0.94
CA GLN A 38 7.59 11.16 2.26
C GLN A 38 6.07 10.93 2.33
N GLN A 39 5.34 11.15 1.23
CA GLN A 39 3.91 10.85 1.17
C GLN A 39 3.67 9.34 1.19
N VAL A 40 4.36 8.57 0.34
CA VAL A 40 4.22 7.10 0.31
C VAL A 40 4.54 6.51 1.68
N TYR A 41 5.68 6.89 2.26
CA TYR A 41 6.07 6.45 3.59
C TYR A 41 5.03 6.80 4.66
N SER A 42 4.53 8.05 4.67
CA SER A 42 3.50 8.47 5.61
C SER A 42 2.20 7.67 5.45
N TRP A 43 1.80 7.37 4.22
CA TRP A 43 0.58 6.60 3.95
C TRP A 43 0.72 5.14 4.36
N VAL A 44 1.81 4.48 3.99
CA VAL A 44 2.09 3.09 4.40
C VAL A 44 2.08 2.98 5.93
N ARG A 45 2.81 3.86 6.63
CA ARG A 45 2.83 3.88 8.09
C ARG A 45 1.44 4.08 8.71
N LYS A 46 0.65 5.03 8.19
CA LYS A 46 -0.71 5.28 8.70
C LYS A 46 -1.65 4.11 8.44
N TYR A 47 -1.48 3.43 7.31
CA TYR A 47 -2.21 2.21 7.01
C TYR A 47 -1.84 1.08 7.99
N GLU A 48 -0.55 0.90 8.30
CA GLU A 48 -0.13 -0.10 9.29
C GLU A 48 -0.68 0.20 10.69
N GLU A 49 -0.76 1.47 11.08
CA GLU A 49 -1.27 1.88 12.39
C GLU A 49 -2.81 1.82 12.51
N LYS A 50 -3.54 2.15 11.43
CA LYS A 50 -5.00 2.43 11.50
C LYS A 50 -5.83 1.80 10.39
N GLY A 51 -5.23 0.94 9.56
CA GLY A 51 -5.83 0.41 8.34
C GLY A 51 -6.20 1.53 7.36
N VAL A 52 -7.15 1.24 6.47
CA VAL A 52 -7.64 2.20 5.46
C VAL A 52 -8.10 3.55 6.07
N ARG A 53 -8.61 3.56 7.31
CA ARG A 53 -9.01 4.79 8.03
C ARG A 53 -7.85 5.76 8.28
N GLY A 54 -6.61 5.25 8.28
CA GLY A 54 -5.41 6.08 8.38
C GLY A 54 -5.11 6.89 7.11
N LEU A 55 -5.72 6.54 5.98
CA LEU A 55 -5.44 7.15 4.67
C LEU A 55 -6.32 8.35 4.33
N THR A 56 -7.37 8.60 5.10
CA THR A 56 -8.25 9.76 4.94
C THR A 56 -7.49 11.08 5.11
N ASP A 57 -7.66 12.03 4.18
CA ASP A 57 -7.10 13.38 4.33
C ASP A 57 -7.92 14.20 5.34
N ARG A 58 -7.27 14.68 6.41
CA ARG A 58 -7.91 15.51 7.44
C ARG A 58 -7.40 16.94 7.48
N ARG A 59 -6.59 17.36 6.49
CA ARG A 59 -6.02 18.73 6.48
C ARG A 59 -7.11 19.77 6.21
N GLY A 60 -7.43 20.58 7.23
CA GLY A 60 -8.20 21.81 7.11
C GLY A 60 -9.72 21.67 6.99
N LYS A 61 -10.29 20.46 7.11
CA LYS A 61 -11.74 20.25 7.14
C LYS A 61 -12.16 19.62 8.46
N ALA A 62 -12.71 20.45 9.35
CA ALA A 62 -13.65 20.00 10.37
C ALA A 62 -15.02 19.86 9.68
N LYS A 63 -15.64 18.68 9.76
CA LYS A 63 -16.97 18.25 9.24
C LYS A 63 -16.97 17.48 7.90
N PRO A 64 -18.02 16.67 7.71
CA PRO A 64 -18.37 15.45 8.43
C PRO A 64 -17.84 14.24 7.66
N GLU A 65 -17.82 13.08 8.29
CA GLU A 65 -17.60 11.83 7.59
C GLU A 65 -18.62 11.69 6.45
N GLU A 66 -18.21 11.91 5.19
CA GLU A 66 -18.67 11.00 4.15
C GLU A 66 -18.08 9.65 4.58
N GLU A 67 -18.81 8.96 5.45
CA GLU A 67 -18.47 7.63 5.91
C GLU A 67 -18.47 6.76 4.67
N MET A 68 -17.27 6.51 4.14
CA MET A 68 -17.02 5.37 3.27
C MET A 68 -17.81 4.21 3.86
N THR A 69 -18.75 3.68 3.09
CA THR A 69 -19.64 2.63 3.57
C THR A 69 -18.80 1.47 4.06
N GLU A 70 -19.32 0.67 5.00
CA GLU A 70 -18.59 -0.51 5.47
C GLU A 70 -18.16 -1.41 4.30
N SER A 71 -19.00 -1.53 3.27
CA SER A 71 -18.66 -2.24 2.03
C SER A 71 -17.49 -1.64 1.26
N ASP A 72 -17.42 -0.32 1.11
CA ASP A 72 -16.31 0.33 0.40
C ASP A 72 -15.02 0.19 1.19
N ARG A 73 -15.10 0.30 2.52
CA ARG A 73 -13.97 0.07 3.42
C ARG A 73 -13.44 -1.36 3.28
N LEU A 74 -14.34 -2.34 3.30
CA LEU A 74 -13.97 -3.75 3.17
C LEU A 74 -13.32 -4.02 1.81
N ARG A 75 -13.81 -3.41 0.72
CA ARG A 75 -13.18 -3.50 -0.60
C ARG A 75 -11.76 -2.94 -0.61
N GLN A 76 -11.56 -1.77 -0.01
CA GLN A 76 -10.23 -1.14 0.08
C GLN A 76 -9.26 -1.97 0.94
N GLU A 77 -9.72 -2.49 2.08
CA GLU A 77 -8.91 -3.35 2.94
C GLU A 77 -8.59 -4.68 2.23
N ASN A 78 -9.56 -5.26 1.53
CA ASN A 78 -9.35 -6.48 0.75
C ASN A 78 -8.30 -6.30 -0.34
N LYS A 79 -8.26 -5.14 -1.02
CA LYS A 79 -7.21 -4.81 -2.01
C LYS A 79 -5.81 -4.85 -1.39
N ILE A 80 -5.61 -4.26 -0.22
CA ILE A 80 -4.30 -4.26 0.44
C ILE A 80 -3.95 -5.66 0.99
N LEU A 81 -4.94 -6.42 1.48
CA LEU A 81 -4.72 -7.80 1.90
C LEU A 81 -4.31 -8.71 0.74
N GLN A 82 -4.93 -8.55 -0.43
CA GLN A 82 -4.52 -9.26 -1.65
C GLN A 82 -3.07 -8.92 -2.05
N ALA A 83 -2.68 -7.65 -1.97
CA ALA A 83 -1.31 -7.23 -2.21
C ALA A 83 -0.30 -7.90 -1.25
N LYS A 84 -0.64 -7.99 0.05
CA LYS A 84 0.17 -8.72 1.04
C LYS A 84 0.31 -10.20 0.70
N ILE A 85 -0.78 -10.85 0.32
CA ILE A 85 -0.76 -12.27 -0.07
C ILE A 85 0.16 -12.47 -1.27
N LYS A 86 0.06 -11.62 -2.29
CA LYS A 86 0.90 -11.71 -3.48
C LYS A 86 2.38 -11.53 -3.18
N ASP A 87 2.74 -10.57 -2.33
CA ASP A 87 4.12 -10.37 -1.86
C ASP A 87 4.67 -11.63 -1.17
N GLN A 88 3.89 -12.20 -0.24
CA GLN A 88 4.26 -13.44 0.47
C GLN A 88 4.36 -14.66 -0.47
N GLU A 89 3.47 -14.77 -1.46
CA GLU A 89 3.53 -15.83 -2.46
C GLU A 89 4.81 -15.76 -3.30
N MET A 90 5.25 -14.55 -3.67
CA MET A 90 6.52 -14.34 -4.38
C MET A 90 7.72 -14.72 -3.51
N GLU A 91 7.73 -14.35 -2.22
CA GLU A 91 8.78 -14.73 -1.28
C GLU A 91 8.86 -16.26 -1.13
N ILE A 92 7.73 -16.93 -0.95
CA ILE A 92 7.66 -18.40 -0.87
C ILE A 92 8.16 -19.05 -2.17
N ALA A 93 7.78 -18.52 -3.33
CA ALA A 93 8.22 -19.04 -4.62
C ALA A 93 9.76 -18.92 -4.79
N LEU A 94 10.33 -17.78 -4.42
CA LEU A 94 11.77 -17.56 -4.43
C LEU A 94 12.50 -18.55 -3.52
N LEU A 95 12.01 -18.74 -2.29
CA LEU A 95 12.60 -19.68 -1.32
C LEU A 95 12.55 -21.13 -1.82
N LYS A 96 11.46 -21.56 -2.46
CA LYS A 96 11.35 -22.89 -3.10
C LYS A 96 12.41 -23.06 -4.19
N LYS A 97 12.58 -22.06 -5.07
CA LYS A 97 13.58 -22.10 -6.14
C LYS A 97 15.01 -22.21 -5.58
N LEU A 98 15.32 -21.45 -4.52
CA LEU A 98 16.62 -21.51 -3.86
C LEU A 98 16.89 -22.86 -3.18
N ARG A 99 15.84 -23.56 -2.71
CA ARG A 99 15.98 -24.91 -2.14
C ARG A 99 16.27 -25.94 -3.23
N GLU A 100 15.59 -25.87 -4.37
CA GLU A 100 15.83 -26.75 -5.53
C GLU A 100 17.28 -26.65 -6.02
N LEU A 101 17.79 -25.42 -6.19
CA LEU A 101 19.16 -25.18 -6.65
C LEU A 101 20.22 -25.69 -5.66
N ARG A 102 19.94 -25.61 -4.35
CA ARG A 102 20.83 -26.15 -3.30
C ARG A 102 20.70 -27.66 -3.11
N GLY A 103 19.53 -28.23 -3.38
CA GLY A 103 19.27 -29.66 -3.25
C GLY A 103 19.70 -30.50 -4.46
N GLY A 104 19.96 -29.88 -5.62
CA GLY A 104 20.45 -30.54 -6.84
C GLY A 104 21.97 -30.74 -6.89
N GLY A 105 22.67 -30.59 -5.75
CA GLY A 105 24.14 -30.74 -5.64
C GLY A 105 24.61 -32.09 -5.09
N HIS A 106 23.77 -33.12 -5.11
CA HIS A 106 24.11 -34.48 -4.68
C HIS A 106 23.75 -35.52 -5.74
#